data_AF-A0A3N5PF68-F1
#
_entry.id   AF-A0A3N5PF68-F1
#
_cell.length_a   1.000
_cell.length_b   1.000
_cell.length_c   1.000
_cell.angle_alpha   90.00
_cell.angle_beta   90.00
_cell.angle_gamma   90.00
#
_symmetry.space_group_name_H-M   'P 1'
#
loop_
_entity.id
_entity.type
_entity.pdbx_description
1 polymer ?
#
loop_
_entity_poly.entity_id
_entity_poly.type
_entity_poly.pdbx_seq_one_letter_code
_entity_poly.pdbx_strand_id
1 'polypeptide(L)'
;PPHATAFAVAGVEVPTNILPEVEIFIGRVPLADYDTPGSKNFAETILPHLRKKANTILLSNHGVVACDKDLLNAYWHLETLDMYCQILILSKQVGNIRRLPDHKVQELLAIKKRLGIDDPRFDPEMESCILAGSDEFLRDLSGEPAAGSITKAEIEAMVRVITEQVVQRLRG
;
A
#
# COMPACT_ATOMS: atom_id res chain seq x y z
N PRO A 1 -6.72 -15.02 -5.64
CA PRO A 1 -6.81 -13.95 -4.62
C PRO A 1 -7.58 -12.70 -5.14
N PRO A 2 -8.93 -12.75 -5.16
CA PRO A 2 -9.77 -11.67 -5.66
C PRO A 2 -9.66 -10.36 -4.86
N HIS A 3 -9.48 -10.41 -3.55
CA HIS A 3 -9.39 -9.22 -2.70
C HIS A 3 -8.06 -8.51 -2.90
N ALA A 4 -6.96 -9.26 -2.99
CA ALA A 4 -5.67 -8.68 -3.36
C ALA A 4 -5.67 -8.10 -4.78
N THR A 5 -6.34 -8.77 -5.73
CA THR A 5 -6.56 -8.23 -7.08
C THR A 5 -7.36 -6.92 -7.03
N ALA A 6 -8.31 -6.75 -6.11
CA ALA A 6 -9.05 -5.50 -5.98
C ALA A 6 -8.12 -4.30 -5.65
N PHE A 7 -7.13 -4.50 -4.78
CA PHE A 7 -6.09 -3.48 -4.51
C PHE A 7 -5.24 -3.21 -5.75
N ALA A 8 -4.84 -4.26 -6.47
CA ALA A 8 -4.04 -4.14 -7.69
C ALA A 8 -4.78 -3.42 -8.84
N VAL A 9 -6.09 -3.61 -8.96
CA VAL A 9 -6.95 -2.88 -9.91
C VAL A 9 -7.18 -1.44 -9.45
N ALA A 10 -7.32 -1.21 -8.15
CA ALA A 10 -7.49 0.13 -7.60
C ALA A 10 -6.20 0.98 -7.66
N GLY A 11 -5.05 0.37 -7.93
CA GLY A 11 -3.76 1.06 -7.88
C GLY A 11 -3.36 1.46 -6.46
N VAL A 12 -3.92 0.80 -5.45
CA VAL A 12 -3.75 1.17 -4.03
C VAL A 12 -2.72 0.23 -3.40
N GLU A 13 -1.70 0.81 -2.77
CA GLU A 13 -0.73 0.05 -1.98
C GLU A 13 -1.40 -0.61 -0.78
N VAL A 14 -1.11 -1.90 -0.55
CA VAL A 14 -1.61 -2.64 0.60
C VAL A 14 -0.99 -2.04 1.89
N PRO A 15 -1.81 -1.54 2.83
CA PRO A 15 -1.30 -0.94 4.05
C PRO A 15 -0.56 -1.96 4.92
N THR A 16 0.44 -1.51 5.66
CA THR A 16 1.19 -2.31 6.64
C THR A 16 0.81 -1.92 8.07
N ASN A 17 1.39 -2.64 9.03
CA ASN A 17 1.30 -2.42 10.48
C ASN A 17 -0.13 -2.67 11.01
N ILE A 18 -0.81 -3.71 10.55
CA ILE A 18 -2.20 -4.02 10.98
C ILE A 18 -2.31 -5.42 11.56
N LEU A 19 -1.88 -6.46 10.83
CA LEU A 19 -1.95 -7.85 11.28
C LEU A 19 -0.55 -8.44 11.52
N PRO A 20 -0.27 -9.02 12.70
CA PRO A 20 1.05 -9.58 13.03
C PRO A 20 1.57 -10.62 12.04
N GLU A 21 0.71 -11.52 11.58
CA GLU A 21 1.05 -12.59 10.65
C GLU A 21 1.49 -12.03 9.29
N VAL A 22 0.87 -10.95 8.82
CA VAL A 22 1.25 -10.29 7.57
C VAL A 22 2.62 -9.65 7.73
N GLU A 23 2.89 -9.00 8.85
CA GLU A 23 4.18 -8.38 9.13
C GLU A 23 5.32 -9.40 9.17
N ILE A 24 5.06 -10.59 9.71
CA ILE A 24 6.05 -11.67 9.82
C ILE A 24 6.22 -12.40 8.49
N PHE A 25 5.15 -12.82 7.83
CA PHE A 25 5.24 -13.74 6.68
C PHE A 25 5.27 -13.04 5.33
N ILE A 26 4.66 -11.87 5.19
CA ILE A 26 4.57 -11.14 3.92
C ILE A 26 5.47 -9.91 3.94
N GLY A 27 5.22 -8.99 4.87
CA GLY A 27 5.84 -7.67 4.91
C GLY A 27 5.24 -6.74 3.86
N ARG A 28 6.08 -5.84 3.31
CA ARG A 28 5.64 -4.85 2.33
C ARG A 28 5.32 -5.54 0.99
N VAL A 29 4.13 -5.28 0.46
CA VAL A 29 3.67 -5.80 -0.84
C VAL A 29 3.76 -4.68 -1.88
N PRO A 30 4.79 -4.66 -2.75
CA PRO A 30 4.88 -3.67 -3.81
C PRO A 30 3.84 -3.90 -4.90
N LEU A 31 3.50 -2.83 -5.60
CA LEU A 31 2.70 -2.84 -6.82
C LEU A 31 3.62 -2.66 -8.04
N ALA A 32 3.70 -3.67 -8.90
CA ALA A 32 4.45 -3.60 -10.14
C ALA A 32 3.65 -2.88 -11.23
N ASP A 33 4.36 -2.15 -12.08
CA ASP A 33 3.77 -1.46 -13.23
C ASP A 33 3.08 -2.44 -14.19
N TYR A 34 2.03 -1.96 -14.84
CA TYR A 34 1.29 -2.74 -15.82
C TYR A 34 2.11 -2.93 -17.10
N ASP A 35 2.09 -4.15 -17.63
CA ASP A 35 2.46 -4.44 -19.01
C ASP A 35 1.59 -5.60 -19.52
N THR A 36 1.64 -5.86 -20.83
CA THR A 36 0.90 -6.94 -21.48
C THR A 36 1.38 -8.31 -20.94
N PRO A 37 0.48 -9.14 -20.40
CA PRO A 37 0.83 -10.46 -19.87
C PRO A 37 1.50 -11.36 -20.90
N GLY A 38 2.42 -12.20 -20.44
CA GLY A 38 3.17 -13.11 -21.31
C GLY A 38 4.32 -12.45 -22.10
N SER A 39 4.52 -11.14 -21.96
CA SER A 39 5.67 -10.44 -22.54
C SER A 39 6.91 -10.54 -21.64
N LYS A 40 8.09 -10.35 -22.24
CA LYS A 40 9.33 -10.20 -21.47
C LYS A 40 9.31 -8.93 -20.64
N ASN A 41 8.76 -7.84 -21.18
CA ASN A 41 8.69 -6.56 -20.49
C ASN A 41 7.88 -6.65 -19.19
N PHE A 42 6.79 -7.42 -19.20
CA PHE A 42 6.03 -7.75 -17.98
C PHE A 42 6.90 -8.43 -16.91
N ALA A 43 7.77 -9.37 -17.29
CA ALA A 43 8.69 -9.96 -16.32
C ALA A 43 9.70 -8.93 -15.77
N GLU A 44 10.17 -8.01 -16.61
CA GLU A 44 11.10 -6.95 -16.20
C GLU A 44 10.48 -5.96 -15.19
N THR A 45 9.15 -5.77 -15.17
CA THR A 45 8.49 -4.94 -14.14
C THR A 45 8.54 -5.59 -12.75
N ILE A 46 8.60 -6.92 -12.67
CA ILE A 46 8.56 -7.69 -11.42
C ILE A 46 9.96 -7.81 -10.79
N LEU A 47 11.00 -7.99 -11.60
CA LEU A 47 12.36 -8.30 -11.15
C LEU A 47 12.94 -7.30 -10.12
N PRO A 48 12.77 -5.97 -10.24
CA PRO A 48 13.28 -5.02 -9.25
C PRO A 48 12.72 -5.26 -7.85
N HIS A 49 11.46 -5.69 -7.75
CA HIS A 49 10.80 -5.96 -6.47
C HIS A 49 11.32 -7.24 -5.82
N LEU A 50 11.53 -8.30 -6.62
CA LEU A 50 12.15 -9.54 -6.15
C LEU A 50 13.59 -9.31 -5.67
N ARG A 51 14.37 -8.48 -6.38
CA ARG A 51 15.74 -8.09 -5.97
C ARG A 51 15.75 -7.32 -4.65
N LYS A 52 14.68 -6.58 -4.36
CA LYS A 52 14.43 -5.93 -3.07
C LYS A 52 13.76 -6.87 -2.05
N LYS A 53 13.89 -8.19 -2.24
CA LYS A 53 13.47 -9.22 -1.28
C LYS A 53 11.96 -9.25 -0.99
N ALA A 54 11.12 -8.72 -1.88
CA ALA A 54 9.68 -8.92 -1.78
C ALA A 54 9.34 -10.38 -2.15
N ASN A 55 8.60 -11.07 -1.29
CA ASN A 55 8.14 -12.42 -1.56
C ASN A 55 6.77 -12.47 -2.26
N THR A 56 6.02 -11.36 -2.22
CA THR A 56 4.66 -11.24 -2.77
C THR A 56 4.53 -9.87 -3.41
N ILE A 57 4.00 -9.82 -4.63
CA ILE A 57 3.96 -8.61 -5.46
C ILE A 57 2.57 -8.50 -6.10
N LEU A 58 1.93 -7.34 -5.95
CA LEU A 58 0.73 -7.00 -6.71
C LEU A 58 1.11 -6.61 -8.14
N LEU A 59 0.27 -6.99 -9.09
CA LEU A 59 0.44 -6.71 -10.52
C LEU A 59 -0.70 -5.79 -10.94
N SER A 60 -0.39 -4.53 -11.27
CA SER A 60 -1.39 -3.51 -11.63
C SER A 60 -2.42 -4.06 -12.62
N ASN A 61 -3.71 -3.87 -12.36
CA ASN A 61 -4.80 -4.33 -13.23
C ASN A 61 -4.78 -5.84 -13.59
N HIS A 62 -4.12 -6.68 -12.79
CA HIS A 62 -3.96 -8.10 -13.10
C HIS A 62 -4.23 -8.99 -11.89
N GLY A 63 -3.27 -9.12 -10.98
CA GLY A 63 -3.37 -10.07 -9.88
C GLY A 63 -2.16 -10.05 -8.98
N VAL A 64 -1.70 -11.22 -8.56
CA VAL A 64 -0.60 -11.35 -7.59
C VAL A 64 0.36 -12.43 -8.05
N VAL A 65 1.66 -12.20 -7.84
CA VAL A 65 2.69 -13.23 -7.90
C VAL A 65 3.34 -13.38 -6.53
N ALA A 66 3.57 -14.63 -6.12
CA ALA A 66 4.30 -14.94 -4.89
C ALA A 66 5.43 -15.93 -5.20
N CYS A 67 6.54 -15.80 -4.47
CA CYS A 67 7.72 -16.64 -4.60
C CYS A 67 8.24 -17.01 -3.21
N ASP A 68 8.67 -18.26 -3.07
CA ASP A 68 9.34 -18.79 -1.87
C ASP A 68 10.17 -20.03 -2.28
N LYS A 69 10.87 -20.64 -1.32
CA LYS A 69 11.69 -21.85 -1.44
C LYS A 69 10.91 -23.08 -1.90
N ASP A 70 9.60 -23.12 -1.67
CA ASP A 70 8.73 -24.21 -2.09
C ASP A 70 7.33 -23.70 -2.45
N LEU A 71 6.63 -24.50 -3.26
CA LEU A 71 5.30 -24.16 -3.78
C LEU A 71 4.26 -23.94 -2.68
N LEU A 72 4.38 -24.67 -1.56
CA LEU A 72 3.39 -24.61 -0.48
C LEU A 72 3.49 -23.27 0.28
N ASN A 73 4.69 -22.79 0.57
CA ASN A 73 4.85 -21.47 1.18
C ASN A 73 4.41 -20.34 0.22
N ALA A 74 4.75 -20.44 -1.07
CA ALA A 74 4.29 -19.48 -2.07
C ALA A 74 2.75 -19.46 -2.17
N TYR A 75 2.11 -20.63 -2.06
CA TYR A 75 0.66 -20.73 -1.97
C TYR A 75 0.10 -20.06 -0.69
N TRP A 76 0.71 -20.31 0.47
CA TRP A 76 0.31 -19.67 1.73
C TRP A 76 0.48 -18.15 1.71
N HIS A 77 1.49 -17.62 1.00
CA HIS A 77 1.62 -16.18 0.80
C HIS A 77 0.42 -15.59 0.05
N LEU A 78 -0.05 -16.27 -1.00
CA LEU A 78 -1.23 -15.82 -1.76
C LEU A 78 -2.50 -15.85 -0.90
N GLU A 79 -2.73 -16.93 -0.15
CA GLU A 79 -3.89 -17.06 0.74
C GLU A 79 -3.87 -16.02 1.87
N THR A 80 -2.70 -15.83 2.49
CA THR A 80 -2.51 -14.86 3.57
C THR A 80 -2.73 -13.44 3.08
N LEU A 81 -2.19 -13.09 1.91
CA LEU A 81 -2.40 -11.77 1.33
C LEU A 81 -3.87 -11.53 0.95
N ASP A 82 -4.54 -12.53 0.37
CA ASP A 82 -5.94 -12.36 -0.03
C ASP A 82 -6.85 -12.19 1.19
N MET A 83 -6.68 -13.05 2.19
CA MET A 83 -7.34 -12.94 3.49
C MET A 83 -7.10 -11.55 4.08
N TYR A 84 -5.86 -11.07 4.05
CA TYR A 84 -5.55 -9.75 4.59
C TYR A 84 -6.28 -8.63 3.87
N CYS A 85 -6.25 -8.62 2.53
CA CYS A 85 -6.97 -7.65 1.72
C CYS A 85 -8.49 -7.72 1.98
N GLN A 86 -9.04 -8.92 2.16
CA GLN A 86 -10.44 -9.10 2.54
C GLN A 86 -10.75 -8.46 3.90
N ILE A 87 -9.91 -8.72 4.91
CA ILE A 87 -10.04 -8.14 6.24
C ILE A 87 -10.00 -6.62 6.17
N LEU A 88 -9.10 -6.03 5.37
CA LEU A 88 -9.01 -4.58 5.19
C LEU A 88 -10.29 -3.99 4.59
N ILE A 89 -10.83 -4.61 3.55
CA ILE A 89 -12.08 -4.18 2.89
C ILE A 89 -13.25 -4.28 3.86
N LEU A 90 -13.39 -5.40 4.58
CA LEU A 90 -14.46 -5.60 5.55
C LEU A 90 -14.32 -4.68 6.76
N SER A 91 -13.09 -4.41 7.22
CA SER A 91 -12.84 -3.54 8.37
C SER A 91 -13.36 -2.14 8.14
N LYS A 92 -13.24 -1.60 6.90
CA LYS A 92 -13.85 -0.31 6.52
C LYS A 92 -15.36 -0.27 6.71
N GLN A 93 -16.04 -1.41 6.50
CA GLN A 93 -17.50 -1.50 6.65
C GLN A 93 -17.91 -1.61 8.12
N VAL A 94 -17.07 -2.21 8.95
CA VAL A 94 -17.30 -2.34 10.40
C VAL A 94 -16.94 -1.05 11.14
N GLY A 95 -15.91 -0.32 10.69
CA GLY A 95 -15.46 0.93 11.28
C GLY A 95 -14.07 1.35 10.81
N ASN A 96 -13.25 1.83 11.75
CA ASN A 96 -11.90 2.30 11.45
C ASN A 96 -10.85 1.21 11.69
N ILE A 97 -9.87 1.15 10.79
CA ILE A 97 -8.71 0.27 10.92
C ILE A 97 -7.75 0.87 11.96
N ARG A 98 -7.36 0.06 12.94
CA ARG A 98 -6.40 0.44 13.98
C ARG A 98 -5.04 -0.19 13.69
N ARG A 99 -4.02 0.64 13.48
CA ARG A 99 -2.65 0.18 13.27
C ARG A 99 -2.03 -0.34 14.58
N LEU A 100 -1.14 -1.31 14.45
CA LEU A 100 -0.22 -1.74 15.48
C LEU A 100 0.75 -0.59 15.80
N PRO A 101 1.05 -0.32 17.09
CA PRO A 101 2.07 0.64 17.45
C PRO A 101 3.44 0.26 16.90
N ASP A 102 4.24 1.24 16.50
CA ASP A 102 5.55 1.01 15.87
C ASP A 102 6.48 0.13 16.70
N HIS A 103 6.50 0.30 18.03
CA HIS A 103 7.31 -0.55 18.91
C HIS A 103 6.91 -2.04 18.84
N LYS A 104 5.62 -2.34 18.62
CA LYS A 104 5.15 -3.72 18.41
C LYS A 104 5.52 -4.24 17.03
N VAL A 105 5.51 -3.40 16.01
CA VAL A 105 6.02 -3.78 14.68
C VAL A 105 7.50 -4.14 14.76
N GLN A 106 8.30 -3.41 15.53
CA GLN A 106 9.71 -3.76 15.76
C GLN A 106 9.88 -5.10 16.47
N GLU A 107 9.04 -5.43 17.46
CA GLU A 107 9.02 -6.76 18.08
C GLU A 107 8.72 -7.86 17.06
N LEU A 108 7.78 -7.63 16.13
CA LEU A 108 7.44 -8.58 15.05
C LEU A 108 8.59 -8.75 14.05
N LEU A 109 9.27 -7.66 13.68
CA LEU A 109 10.47 -7.69 12.85
C LEU A 109 11.59 -8.50 13.51
N ALA A 110 11.77 -8.37 14.82
CA ALA A 110 12.73 -9.19 15.58
C ALA A 110 12.36 -10.68 15.56
N ILE A 111 11.07 -11.02 15.67
CA ILE A 111 10.59 -12.40 15.52
C ILE A 111 10.87 -12.92 14.12
N LYS A 112 10.53 -12.15 13.08
CA LYS A 112 10.78 -12.47 11.66
C LYS A 112 12.26 -12.80 11.41
N LYS A 113 13.16 -11.98 11.96
CA LYS A 113 14.62 -12.19 11.89
C LYS A 113 15.04 -13.49 12.58
N ARG A 114 14.49 -13.80 13.77
CA ARG A 114 14.77 -15.07 14.48
C ARG A 114 14.29 -16.30 13.72
N LEU A 115 13.19 -16.17 12.97
CA LEU A 115 12.68 -17.23 12.10
C LEU A 115 13.48 -17.40 10.80
N GLY A 116 14.47 -16.54 10.54
CA GLY A 116 15.30 -16.60 9.34
C GLY A 116 14.57 -16.17 8.06
N ILE A 117 13.49 -15.42 8.19
CA ILE A 117 12.74 -14.88 7.04
C ILE A 117 13.34 -13.51 6.70
N ASP A 118 13.75 -13.32 5.45
CA ASP A 118 14.33 -12.06 4.97
C ASP A 118 13.25 -10.97 4.81
N ASP A 119 13.64 -9.71 4.94
CA ASP A 119 12.73 -8.57 4.78
C ASP A 119 13.50 -7.33 4.29
N PRO A 120 12.99 -6.59 3.29
CA PRO A 120 13.60 -5.34 2.84
C PRO A 120 13.76 -4.28 3.95
N ARG A 121 12.97 -4.35 5.03
CA ARG A 121 13.04 -3.40 6.16
C ARG A 121 14.22 -3.66 7.11
N PHE A 122 14.98 -4.73 6.92
CA PHE A 122 16.22 -4.94 7.67
C PHE A 122 17.40 -4.13 7.12
N ASP A 123 17.29 -3.60 5.90
CA ASP A 123 18.35 -2.82 5.29
C ASP A 123 18.32 -1.36 5.82
N PRO A 124 19.42 -0.84 6.42
CA PRO A 124 19.46 0.49 7.05
C PRO A 124 19.17 1.65 6.09
N GLU A 125 19.42 1.47 4.79
CA GLU A 125 19.13 2.48 3.77
C GLU A 125 17.62 2.63 3.47
N MET A 126 16.78 1.73 3.99
CA MET A 126 15.31 1.74 3.86
C MET A 126 14.57 2.26 5.10
N GLU A 127 15.30 2.84 6.07
CA GLU A 127 14.76 3.30 7.36
C GLU A 127 13.60 4.30 7.21
N SER A 128 13.59 5.12 6.14
CA SER A 128 12.50 6.06 5.86
C SER A 128 11.18 5.41 5.44
N CYS A 129 11.20 4.15 4.99
CA CYS A 129 10.01 3.42 4.52
C CYS A 129 9.34 2.56 5.62
N ILE A 130 9.93 2.45 6.81
CA ILE A 130 9.35 1.70 7.93
C ILE A 130 8.09 2.40 8.47
N LEU A 131 8.04 3.73 8.35
CA LEU A 131 7.02 4.58 8.98
C LEU A 131 5.94 5.08 8.01
N ALA A 132 6.21 5.02 6.70
CA ALA A 132 5.27 5.42 5.66
C ALA A 132 4.47 4.20 5.19
N GLY A 133 3.63 3.64 6.06
CA GLY A 133 2.54 2.78 5.58
C GLY A 133 1.70 3.61 4.61
N SER A 134 1.30 3.05 3.47
CA SER A 134 0.49 3.76 2.47
C SER A 134 -0.81 4.28 3.11
N ASP A 135 -0.86 5.59 3.36
CA ASP A 135 -1.99 6.22 4.03
C ASP A 135 -3.20 6.38 3.09
N GLU A 136 -3.05 6.15 1.79
CA GLU A 136 -4.13 6.33 0.81
C GLU A 136 -5.34 5.46 1.12
N PHE A 137 -5.14 4.17 1.40
CA PHE A 137 -6.25 3.30 1.78
C PHE A 137 -6.88 3.71 3.13
N LEU A 138 -6.11 4.29 4.04
CA LEU A 138 -6.56 4.61 5.40
C LEU A 138 -7.13 6.03 5.54
N ARG A 139 -6.85 6.93 4.59
CA ARG A 139 -7.23 8.35 4.59
C ARG A 139 -8.73 8.58 4.72
N ASP A 140 -9.55 7.71 4.13
CA ASP A 140 -11.02 7.83 4.24
C ASP A 140 -11.56 7.51 5.66
N LEU A 141 -10.73 6.91 6.54
CA LEU A 141 -11.13 6.44 7.86
C LEU A 141 -10.64 7.34 9.00
N SER A 142 -9.62 8.17 8.75
CA SER A 142 -9.01 8.98 9.82
C SER A 142 -9.94 10.07 10.34
N GLY A 143 -11.01 10.44 9.62
CA GLY A 143 -11.84 11.60 9.98
C GLY A 143 -11.09 12.94 9.96
N GLU A 144 -9.76 12.90 9.83
CA GLU A 144 -8.92 14.05 9.58
C GLU A 144 -8.99 14.40 8.09
N PRO A 145 -9.20 15.69 7.75
CA PRO A 145 -9.10 16.13 6.37
C PRO A 145 -7.73 15.72 5.85
N ALA A 146 -7.69 15.10 4.66
CA ALA A 146 -6.44 14.76 3.99
C ALA A 146 -5.47 15.94 4.11
N ALA A 147 -4.23 15.75 4.56
CA ALA A 147 -3.24 16.82 4.58
C ALA A 147 -3.14 17.39 3.15
N GLY A 148 -3.73 18.58 2.93
CA GLY A 148 -4.00 19.17 1.62
C GLY A 148 -5.48 19.42 1.26
N SER A 149 -6.45 19.14 2.14
CA SER A 149 -7.86 19.46 1.90
C SER A 149 -8.04 20.97 2.02
N ILE A 150 -8.19 21.62 0.87
CA ILE A 150 -8.51 23.05 0.79
C ILE A 150 -9.84 23.26 1.51
N THR A 151 -9.84 24.10 2.53
CA THR A 151 -11.03 24.43 3.29
C THR A 151 -12.04 25.16 2.40
N LYS A 152 -13.32 25.03 2.73
CA LYS A 152 -14.39 25.77 2.04
C LYS A 152 -14.11 27.28 2.01
N ALA A 153 -13.52 27.82 3.08
CA ALA A 153 -13.12 29.22 3.18
C ALA A 153 -12.00 29.59 2.19
N GLU A 154 -11.01 28.72 2.00
CA GLU A 154 -9.94 28.92 1.02
C GLU A 154 -10.47 28.83 -0.42
N ILE A 155 -11.40 27.89 -0.70
CA ILE A 155 -12.09 27.81 -2.00
C ILE A 155 -12.87 29.10 -2.27
N GLU A 156 -13.65 29.58 -1.30
CA GLU A 156 -14.42 30.83 -1.44
C GLU A 156 -13.52 32.04 -1.64
N ALA A 157 -12.37 32.11 -0.95
CA ALA A 157 -11.38 33.16 -1.13
C ALA A 157 -10.76 33.14 -2.54
N MET A 158 -10.39 31.96 -3.05
CA MET A 158 -9.86 31.82 -4.41
C MET A 158 -10.89 32.19 -5.47
N VAL A 159 -12.14 31.72 -5.32
CA VAL A 159 -13.25 32.06 -6.23
C VAL A 159 -13.46 33.56 -6.26
N ARG A 160 -13.42 34.24 -5.10
CA ARG A 160 -13.59 35.68 -5.02
C ARG A 160 -12.49 36.44 -5.76
N VAL A 161 -11.22 36.08 -5.55
CA VAL A 161 -10.08 36.73 -6.23
C VAL A 161 -10.16 36.57 -7.74
N ILE A 162 -10.45 35.36 -8.22
CA ILE A 162 -10.61 35.09 -9.66
C ILE A 162 -11.79 35.90 -10.23
N THR A 163 -12.91 35.95 -9.50
CA THR A 163 -14.08 36.72 -9.92
C THR A 163 -13.77 38.21 -10.04
N GLU A 164 -13.06 38.79 -9.06
CA GLU A 164 -12.64 40.20 -9.10
C GLU A 164 -11.73 40.48 -10.31
N GLN A 165 -10.75 39.61 -10.59
CA GLN A 165 -9.86 39.75 -11.75
C GLN A 165 -10.59 39.65 -13.09
N VAL A 166 -11.55 38.73 -13.21
CA VAL A 166 -12.36 38.57 -14.43
C VAL A 166 -13.27 39.79 -14.64
N VAL A 167 -13.92 40.29 -13.59
CA VAL A 167 -14.76 41.49 -13.66
C VAL A 167 -13.94 42.72 -14.02
N GLN A 168 -12.70 42.83 -13.53
CA GLN A 168 -11.79 43.94 -13.87
C GLN A 168 -11.39 43.91 -15.36
N ARG A 169 -11.13 42.71 -15.92
CA ARG A 169 -10.81 42.53 -17.34
C ARG A 169 -11.99 42.75 -18.29
N LEU A 170 -13.22 42.61 -17.82
CA LEU A 170 -14.43 42.86 -18.60
C LEU A 170 -14.89 44.34 -18.58
N ARG A 171 -14.30 45.16 -17.70
CA ARG A 171 -14.62 46.59 -17.55
C ARG A 171 -13.59 47.53 -18.20
N GLY A 172 -12.50 47.00 -18.74
CA GLY A 172 -11.53 47.71 -19.58
C GLY A 172 -11.64 47.24 -21.02
#